data_AF-A0A8T5IES7-F1
#
_entry.id   AF-A0A8T5IES7-F1
#
_cell.length_a   1.000
_cell.length_b   1.000
_cell.length_c   1.000
_cell.angle_alpha   90.00
_cell.angle_beta   90.00
_cell.angle_gamma   90.00
#
_symmetry.space_group_name_H-M   'P 1'
#
loop_
_entity.id
_entity.type
_entity.pdbx_description
1 polymer ?
#
loop_
_entity_poly.entity_id
_entity_poly.type
_entity_poly.pdbx_seq_one_letter_code
_entity_poly.pdbx_strand_id
1 'polypeptide(L)'
;MSWLVMSALDDALTLLQNKVRREILERLVREPHYPLQLAKMIGVSQQAIMKHLKLLENANFVVSEMTPSERGGPPKRVYAVRESFSMRIDMGPDLFRVEQRKLPKGSPMRISTKLPSEMSLLAESVSGRRRIPLDEAMHHLSTLSSELNNLDQQRDAIIALHQHIRNRVSHTVDDEFEDYEHRRVMHDLLDDPRRRFDVARLREELHLGASQMENILDEVRNRLLRQIGEKQTGQIIAAPKDANLPWWVILNKASRNNP
;
A
#
# COMPACT_ATOMS: atom_id res chain seq x y z
N MET A 1 6.88 13.06 6.11
CA MET A 1 7.30 11.65 6.29
C MET A 1 7.25 10.85 4.98
N SER A 2 7.44 11.48 3.79
CA SER A 2 7.00 10.92 2.49
C SER A 2 8.13 10.52 1.51
N TRP A 3 9.30 11.15 1.58
CA TRP A 3 10.34 10.98 0.53
C TRP A 3 11.11 9.65 0.60
N LEU A 4 11.40 9.15 1.81
CA LEU A 4 12.12 7.88 1.99
C LEU A 4 11.29 6.66 1.56
N VAL A 5 9.96 6.73 1.65
CA VAL A 5 9.05 5.64 1.26
C VAL A 5 8.87 5.62 -0.26
N MET A 6 8.80 6.78 -0.91
CA MET A 6 8.74 6.87 -2.38
C MET A 6 10.03 6.34 -3.03
N SER A 7 11.22 6.71 -2.51
CA SER A 7 12.50 6.17 -3.00
C SER A 7 12.56 4.64 -2.90
N ALA A 8 12.16 4.06 -1.76
CA ALA A 8 12.22 2.60 -1.57
C ALA A 8 11.27 1.84 -2.51
N LEU A 9 10.12 2.43 -2.83
CA LEU A 9 9.16 1.87 -3.78
C LEU A 9 9.70 1.91 -5.21
N ASP A 10 10.22 3.06 -5.64
CA ASP A 10 10.76 3.24 -6.99
C ASP A 10 11.99 2.34 -7.23
N ASP A 11 12.85 2.20 -6.22
CA ASP A 11 13.99 1.28 -6.22
C ASP A 11 13.51 -0.17 -6.37
N ALA A 12 12.51 -0.57 -5.58
CA ALA A 12 11.94 -1.90 -5.63
C ALA A 12 11.30 -2.21 -6.99
N LEU A 13 10.54 -1.28 -7.58
CA LEU A 13 9.96 -1.43 -8.93
C LEU A 13 11.04 -1.54 -10.00
N THR A 14 12.06 -0.68 -9.93
CA THR A 14 13.20 -0.70 -10.85
C THR A 14 13.95 -2.03 -10.80
N LEU A 15 14.16 -2.58 -9.59
CA LEU A 15 14.78 -3.89 -9.41
C LEU A 15 13.88 -5.00 -9.96
N LEU A 16 12.61 -5.02 -9.57
CA LEU A 16 11.67 -6.07 -9.96
C LEU A 16 11.29 -6.04 -11.44
N GLN A 17 11.54 -4.95 -12.18
CA GLN A 17 11.31 -4.87 -13.62
C GLN A 17 12.07 -5.94 -14.42
N ASN A 18 13.27 -6.33 -13.97
CA ASN A 18 14.12 -7.28 -14.69
C ASN A 18 13.74 -8.74 -14.37
N LYS A 19 13.48 -9.54 -15.41
CA LYS A 19 13.09 -10.95 -15.29
C LYS A 19 14.11 -11.81 -14.53
N VAL A 20 15.41 -11.66 -14.83
CA VAL A 20 16.48 -12.43 -14.15
C VAL A 20 16.53 -12.11 -12.66
N ARG A 21 16.30 -10.85 -12.26
CA ARG A 21 16.20 -10.49 -10.84
C ARG A 21 15.02 -11.16 -10.15
N ARG A 22 13.86 -11.23 -10.82
CA ARG A 22 12.69 -11.97 -10.29
C ARG A 22 12.98 -13.46 -10.16
N GLU A 23 13.59 -14.08 -11.17
CA GLU A 23 13.98 -15.50 -11.15
C GLU A 23 15.02 -15.79 -10.06
N ILE A 24 16.00 -14.91 -9.83
CA ILE A 24 16.94 -15.01 -8.70
C ILE A 24 16.17 -15.02 -7.38
N LEU A 25 15.28 -14.05 -7.16
CA LEU A 25 14.49 -13.96 -5.93
C LEU A 25 13.61 -15.20 -5.72
N GLU A 26 12.93 -15.69 -6.76
CA GLU A 26 12.12 -16.91 -6.70
C GLU A 26 12.91 -18.14 -6.23
N ARG A 27 14.19 -18.27 -6.61
CA ARG A 27 15.06 -19.36 -6.14
C ARG A 27 15.51 -19.12 -4.70
N LEU A 28 15.92 -17.90 -4.37
CA LEU A 28 16.44 -17.53 -3.05
C LEU A 28 15.39 -17.52 -1.93
N VAL A 29 14.10 -17.41 -2.28
CA VAL A 29 12.99 -17.56 -1.32
C VAL A 29 12.83 -19.02 -0.88
N ARG A 30 13.22 -20.00 -1.70
CA ARG A 30 13.09 -21.42 -1.38
C ARG A 30 14.29 -21.94 -0.57
N GLU A 31 15.49 -21.60 -1.01
CA GLU A 31 16.73 -22.00 -0.34
C GLU A 31 17.90 -21.07 -0.69
N PRO A 32 18.91 -20.92 0.20
CA PRO A 32 20.11 -20.14 -0.10
C PRO A 32 20.93 -20.75 -1.23
N HIS A 33 21.44 -19.91 -2.14
CA HIS A 33 22.24 -20.36 -3.28
C HIS A 33 23.52 -19.55 -3.49
N TYR A 34 24.57 -20.19 -4.01
CA TYR A 34 25.76 -19.48 -4.51
C TYR A 34 25.59 -19.06 -5.98
N PRO A 35 26.31 -18.03 -6.47
CA PRO A 35 26.10 -17.45 -7.81
C PRO A 35 26.15 -18.45 -8.97
N LEU A 36 27.05 -19.45 -8.92
CA LEU A 36 27.18 -20.46 -9.96
C LEU A 36 25.97 -21.42 -10.01
N GLN A 37 25.29 -21.71 -8.90
CA GLN A 37 24.04 -22.48 -8.92
C GLN A 37 22.93 -21.68 -9.63
N LEU A 38 22.76 -20.42 -9.25
CA LEU A 38 21.78 -19.52 -9.87
C LEU A 38 22.03 -19.39 -11.38
N ALA A 39 23.29 -19.24 -11.79
CA ALA A 39 23.68 -19.17 -13.19
C ALA A 39 23.24 -20.40 -13.98
N LYS A 40 23.49 -21.60 -13.44
CA LYS A 40 23.08 -22.88 -14.07
C LYS A 40 21.57 -23.05 -14.12
N MET A 41 20.88 -22.72 -13.05
CA MET A 41 19.42 -22.89 -12.92
C MET A 41 18.61 -21.91 -13.78
N ILE A 42 19.14 -20.69 -13.97
CA ILE A 42 18.47 -19.62 -14.71
C ILE A 42 18.94 -19.59 -16.18
N GLY A 43 20.11 -20.14 -16.49
CA GLY A 43 20.64 -20.17 -17.85
C GLY A 43 21.30 -18.86 -18.27
N VAL A 44 21.92 -18.16 -17.33
CA VAL A 44 22.62 -16.88 -17.57
C VAL A 44 24.06 -16.96 -17.05
N SER A 45 24.94 -16.08 -17.54
CA SER A 45 26.34 -16.08 -17.11
C SER A 45 26.48 -15.77 -15.61
N GLN A 46 27.48 -16.37 -14.96
CA GLN A 46 27.76 -16.10 -13.54
C GLN A 46 28.06 -14.62 -13.29
N GLN A 47 28.73 -13.94 -14.22
CA GLN A 47 29.01 -12.51 -14.11
C GLN A 47 27.71 -11.67 -14.11
N ALA A 48 26.74 -12.02 -14.96
CA ALA A 48 25.44 -11.37 -14.96
C ALA A 48 24.69 -11.60 -13.64
N ILE A 49 24.68 -12.84 -13.12
CA ILE A 49 24.11 -13.15 -11.81
C ILE A 49 24.77 -12.31 -10.70
N MET A 50 26.09 -12.23 -10.67
CA MET A 50 26.81 -11.45 -9.66
C MET A 50 26.44 -9.96 -9.73
N LYS A 51 26.28 -9.40 -10.93
CA LYS A 51 25.82 -8.01 -11.11
C LYS A 51 24.41 -7.82 -10.54
N HIS A 52 23.49 -8.75 -10.82
CA HIS A 52 22.14 -8.69 -10.29
C HIS A 52 22.08 -8.85 -8.76
N LEU A 53 22.83 -9.80 -8.21
CA LEU A 53 22.91 -10.03 -6.76
C LEU A 53 23.46 -8.80 -6.03
N LYS A 54 24.46 -8.11 -6.59
CA LYS A 54 24.97 -6.86 -6.00
C LYS A 54 23.90 -5.77 -5.93
N LEU A 55 23.10 -5.60 -6.98
CA LEU A 55 22.00 -4.63 -6.99
C LEU A 55 20.92 -5.00 -5.96
N LEU A 56 20.54 -6.28 -5.89
CA LEU A 56 19.56 -6.77 -4.93
C LEU A 56 20.07 -6.64 -3.48
N GLU A 57 21.36 -6.90 -3.25
CA GLU A 57 21.99 -6.78 -1.92
C GLU A 57 22.05 -5.32 -1.46
N ASN A 58 22.46 -4.41 -2.34
CA ASN A 58 22.48 -2.97 -2.04
C ASN A 58 21.10 -2.41 -1.64
N ALA A 59 20.03 -3.00 -2.17
CA ALA A 59 18.66 -2.62 -1.87
C ALA A 59 18.01 -3.45 -0.73
N ASN A 60 18.78 -4.29 -0.03
CA ASN A 60 18.32 -5.17 1.06
C ASN A 60 17.27 -6.21 0.65
N PHE A 61 17.15 -6.55 -0.64
CA PHE A 61 16.30 -7.66 -1.10
C PHE A 61 16.92 -9.01 -0.77
N VAL A 62 18.25 -9.09 -0.77
CA VAL A 62 19.02 -10.27 -0.42
C VAL A 62 20.13 -9.90 0.55
N VAL A 63 20.54 -10.85 1.37
CA VAL A 63 21.77 -10.78 2.15
C VAL A 63 22.74 -11.83 1.64
N SER A 64 24.01 -11.68 1.97
CA SER A 64 25.01 -12.71 1.71
C SER A 64 25.80 -13.08 2.96
N GLU A 65 26.20 -14.34 3.01
CA GLU A 65 27.01 -14.89 4.09
C GLU A 65 28.09 -15.80 3.54
N MET A 66 29.19 -15.93 4.28
CA MET A 66 30.27 -16.85 3.94
C MET A 66 30.01 -18.19 4.63
N THR A 67 29.74 -19.22 3.85
CA THR A 67 29.53 -20.58 4.37
C THR A 67 30.76 -21.45 4.11
N PRO A 68 31.23 -22.23 5.11
CA PRO A 68 32.29 -23.21 4.92
C PRO A 68 31.94 -24.17 3.78
N SER A 69 32.93 -24.51 2.96
CA SER A 69 32.73 -25.49 1.89
C SER A 69 32.72 -26.91 2.48
N GLU A 70 31.73 -27.72 2.14
CA GLU A 70 31.61 -29.11 2.60
C GLU A 70 32.82 -29.99 2.21
N ARG A 71 33.56 -29.63 1.15
CA ARG A 71 34.69 -30.40 0.61
C ARG A 71 36.05 -29.78 0.89
N GLY A 72 36.19 -28.96 1.94
CA GLY A 72 37.47 -28.34 2.31
C GLY A 72 37.98 -27.27 1.34
N GLY A 73 37.14 -26.81 0.41
CA GLY A 73 37.45 -25.68 -0.48
C GLY A 73 37.31 -24.32 0.23
N PRO A 74 37.70 -23.22 -0.43
CA PRO A 74 37.51 -21.88 0.11
C PRO A 74 36.03 -21.61 0.43
N PRO A 75 35.74 -20.83 1.49
CA PRO A 75 34.37 -20.51 1.86
C PRO A 75 33.60 -19.90 0.69
N LYS A 76 32.33 -20.28 0.55
CA LYS A 76 31.47 -19.82 -0.55
C LYS A 76 30.53 -18.74 -0.04
N ARG A 77 30.41 -17.66 -0.80
CA ARG A 77 29.39 -16.64 -0.58
C ARG A 77 28.05 -17.17 -1.06
N VAL A 78 27.12 -17.37 -0.12
CA VAL A 78 25.73 -17.75 -0.38
C VAL A 78 24.82 -16.54 -0.20
N TYR A 79 23.74 -16.50 -0.95
CA TYR A 79 22.75 -15.42 -0.90
C TYR A 79 21.40 -15.98 -0.41
N ALA A 80 20.64 -15.18 0.32
CA ALA A 80 19.30 -15.55 0.83
C ALA A 80 18.41 -14.31 0.99
N VAL A 81 17.08 -14.51 0.98
CA VAL A 81 16.09 -13.48 1.34
C VAL A 81 15.81 -13.56 2.84
N ARG A 82 15.88 -12.45 3.58
CA ARG A 82 15.65 -12.42 5.05
C ARG A 82 14.54 -11.50 5.53
N GLU A 83 14.12 -10.56 4.70
CA GLU A 83 13.08 -9.61 5.05
C GLU A 83 11.86 -9.87 4.16
N SER A 84 10.68 -9.80 4.78
CA SER A 84 9.41 -9.97 4.10
C SER A 84 8.67 -8.64 4.04
N PHE A 85 8.28 -8.22 2.84
CA PHE A 85 7.46 -7.05 2.61
C PHE A 85 6.33 -7.39 1.65
N SER A 86 5.27 -6.57 1.66
CA SER A 86 4.20 -6.61 0.69
C SER A 86 4.21 -5.31 -0.10
N MET A 87 4.07 -5.43 -1.42
CA MET A 87 3.86 -4.34 -2.33
C MET A 87 2.53 -4.59 -3.06
N ARG A 88 1.68 -3.56 -3.14
CA ARG A 88 0.40 -3.61 -3.85
C ARG A 88 0.29 -2.41 -4.77
N ILE A 89 -0.19 -2.67 -5.97
CA ILE A 89 -0.44 -1.68 -7.02
C ILE A 89 -1.87 -1.92 -7.49
N ASP A 90 -2.75 -0.96 -7.23
CA ASP A 90 -4.10 -0.94 -7.79
C ASP A 90 -4.14 0.10 -8.91
N MET A 91 -4.67 -0.29 -10.07
CA MET A 91 -4.76 0.57 -11.25
C MET A 91 -6.12 0.41 -11.92
N GLY A 92 -6.75 1.53 -12.25
CA GLY A 92 -7.98 1.60 -13.05
C GLY A 92 -8.39 3.05 -13.31
N PRO A 93 -9.56 3.29 -13.96
CA PRO A 93 -10.09 4.63 -14.15
C PRO A 93 -10.22 5.34 -12.80
N ASP A 94 -9.55 6.48 -12.68
CA ASP A 94 -9.43 7.26 -11.46
C ASP A 94 -8.96 6.45 -10.22
N LEU A 95 -8.21 5.37 -10.42
CA LEU A 95 -7.62 4.57 -9.35
C LEU A 95 -6.15 4.36 -9.67
N PHE A 96 -5.29 5.05 -8.93
CA PHE A 96 -3.87 4.74 -8.91
C PHE A 96 -3.38 4.76 -7.47
N ARG A 97 -3.16 3.56 -6.93
CA ARG A 97 -2.72 3.40 -5.54
C ARG A 97 -1.54 2.45 -5.49
N VAL A 98 -0.45 2.94 -4.92
CA VAL A 98 0.74 2.12 -4.70
C VAL A 98 1.06 2.14 -3.21
N GLU A 99 1.18 0.95 -2.64
CA GLU A 99 1.51 0.78 -1.23
C GLU A 99 2.64 -0.22 -1.06
N GLN A 100 3.61 0.15 -0.23
CA GLN A 100 4.59 -0.77 0.31
C GLN A 100 4.42 -0.84 1.82
N ARG A 101 4.32 -2.07 2.35
CA ARG A 101 4.15 -2.31 3.78
C ARG A 101 5.07 -3.44 4.23
N LYS A 102 5.68 -3.30 5.40
CA LYS A 102 6.37 -4.43 6.04
C LYS A 102 5.33 -5.39 6.59
N LEU A 103 5.55 -6.69 6.41
CA LEU A 103 4.68 -7.69 7.03
C LEU A 103 4.85 -7.66 8.55
N PRO A 104 3.78 -7.91 9.32
CA PRO A 104 3.87 -7.93 10.77
C PRO A 104 4.84 -9.03 11.22
N LYS A 105 5.87 -8.64 11.97
CA LYS A 105 6.83 -9.58 12.57
C LYS A 105 6.26 -10.10 13.90
N GLY A 106 6.40 -11.39 14.17
CA GLY A 106 5.99 -11.99 15.43
C GLY A 106 5.74 -13.49 15.33
N SER A 107 5.59 -14.14 16.47
CA SER A 107 5.07 -15.52 16.53
C SER A 107 3.61 -15.58 16.06
N PRO A 108 3.09 -16.75 15.66
CA PRO A 108 1.70 -16.93 15.27
C PRO A 108 0.70 -16.28 16.25
N MET A 109 0.93 -16.41 17.55
CA MET A 109 0.07 -15.81 18.58
C MET A 109 0.14 -14.28 18.65
N ARG A 110 1.25 -13.66 18.25
CA ARG A 110 1.35 -12.19 18.23
C ARG A 110 0.59 -11.60 17.06
N ILE A 111 0.54 -12.32 15.94
CA ILE A 111 -0.16 -11.88 14.74
C ILE A 111 -1.63 -12.28 14.73
N SER A 112 -2.06 -13.23 15.57
CA SER A 112 -3.47 -13.68 15.65
C SER A 112 -4.46 -12.55 15.94
N THR A 113 -4.06 -11.52 16.67
CA THR A 113 -4.85 -10.30 16.90
C THR A 113 -5.28 -9.56 15.63
N LYS A 114 -4.60 -9.80 14.50
CA LYS A 114 -4.88 -9.21 13.19
C LYS A 114 -5.43 -10.23 12.18
N LEU A 115 -5.57 -11.50 12.57
CA LEU A 115 -6.13 -12.52 11.71
C LEU A 115 -7.67 -12.44 11.72
N PRO A 116 -8.33 -12.88 10.63
CA PRO A 116 -9.75 -13.20 10.66
C PRO A 116 -10.06 -14.16 11.81
N SER A 117 -11.24 -14.02 12.42
CA SER A 117 -11.62 -14.81 13.60
C SER A 117 -11.55 -16.32 13.32
N GLU A 118 -11.87 -16.73 12.10
CA GLU A 118 -11.85 -18.10 11.59
C GLU A 118 -10.45 -18.73 11.63
N MET A 119 -9.39 -17.91 11.58
CA MET A 119 -8.00 -18.36 11.51
C MET A 119 -7.30 -18.38 12.87
N SER A 120 -7.98 -18.00 13.95
CA SER A 120 -7.42 -17.97 15.30
C SER A 120 -6.99 -19.35 15.78
N LEU A 121 -7.82 -20.38 15.53
CA LEU A 121 -7.53 -21.77 15.90
C LEU A 121 -6.29 -22.31 15.17
N LEU A 122 -6.10 -21.90 13.92
CA LEU A 122 -4.91 -22.24 13.15
C LEU A 122 -3.66 -21.60 13.75
N ALA A 123 -3.74 -20.32 14.16
CA ALA A 123 -2.62 -19.65 14.80
C ALA A 123 -2.22 -20.30 16.13
N GLU A 124 -3.21 -20.77 16.91
CA GLU A 124 -2.98 -21.52 18.14
C GLU A 124 -2.28 -22.85 17.88
N SER A 125 -2.73 -23.63 16.88
CA SER A 125 -2.15 -24.94 16.56
C SER A 125 -0.68 -24.83 16.12
N VAL A 126 -0.31 -23.77 15.40
CA VAL A 126 1.07 -23.55 14.94
C VAL A 126 1.95 -22.76 15.93
N SER A 127 1.40 -22.26 17.05
CA SER A 127 2.16 -21.45 18.00
C SER A 127 3.08 -22.26 18.93
N GLY A 128 2.99 -23.59 18.89
CA GLY A 128 3.84 -24.48 19.69
C GLY A 128 5.27 -24.63 19.16
N ARG A 129 6.14 -25.24 19.97
CA ARG A 129 7.49 -25.67 19.54
C ARG A 129 7.49 -27.05 18.86
N ARG A 130 6.32 -27.68 18.76
CA ARG A 130 6.16 -29.00 18.15
C ARG A 130 6.41 -28.90 16.64
N ARG A 131 7.14 -29.87 16.10
CA ARG A 131 7.30 -30.01 14.65
C ARG A 131 5.95 -30.34 14.01
N ILE A 132 5.56 -29.59 12.99
CA ILE A 132 4.34 -29.80 12.22
C ILE A 132 4.59 -30.98 11.25
N PRO A 133 3.80 -32.06 11.30
CA PRO A 133 3.80 -33.11 10.29
C PRO A 133 3.52 -32.58 8.88
N LEU A 134 3.99 -33.27 7.85
CA LEU A 134 3.89 -32.77 6.47
C LEU A 134 2.42 -32.68 5.98
N ASP A 135 1.61 -33.67 6.31
CA ASP A 135 0.18 -33.71 6.03
C ASP A 135 -0.57 -32.54 6.67
N GLU A 136 -0.29 -32.27 7.94
CA GLU A 136 -0.85 -31.13 8.68
C GLU A 136 -0.39 -29.80 8.05
N ALA A 137 0.90 -29.67 7.72
CA ALA A 137 1.44 -28.48 7.08
C ALA A 137 0.78 -28.19 5.73
N MET A 138 0.56 -29.22 4.90
CA MET A 138 -0.12 -29.08 3.61
C MET A 138 -1.57 -28.62 3.78
N HIS A 139 -2.28 -29.17 4.78
CA HIS A 139 -3.63 -28.73 5.11
C HIS A 139 -3.65 -27.26 5.56
N HIS A 140 -2.78 -26.89 6.50
CA HIS A 140 -2.67 -25.51 7.00
C HIS A 140 -2.35 -24.50 5.90
N LEU A 141 -1.41 -24.84 5.01
CA LEU A 141 -1.06 -24.00 3.85
C LEU A 141 -2.22 -23.86 2.87
N SER A 142 -2.96 -24.93 2.61
CA SER A 142 -4.15 -24.89 1.76
C SER A 142 -5.22 -23.98 2.35
N THR A 143 -5.49 -24.07 3.66
CA THR A 143 -6.46 -23.22 4.35
C THR A 143 -6.06 -21.75 4.30
N LEU A 144 -4.77 -21.44 4.57
CA LEU A 144 -4.24 -20.08 4.45
C LEU A 144 -4.37 -19.54 3.01
N SER A 145 -4.06 -20.36 2.01
CA SER A 145 -4.17 -19.94 0.61
C SER A 145 -5.62 -19.65 0.21
N SER A 146 -6.57 -20.48 0.64
CA SER A 146 -7.99 -20.26 0.37
C SER A 146 -8.51 -18.98 1.04
N GLU A 147 -8.10 -18.73 2.27
CA GLU A 147 -8.52 -17.52 3.00
C GLU A 147 -7.94 -16.25 2.37
N LEU A 148 -6.66 -16.27 1.96
CA LEU A 148 -6.07 -15.16 1.22
C LEU A 148 -6.83 -14.87 -0.08
N ASN A 149 -7.17 -15.92 -0.86
CA ASN A 149 -7.95 -15.75 -2.09
C ASN A 149 -9.36 -15.17 -1.83
N ASN A 150 -10.02 -15.58 -0.74
CA ASN A 150 -11.33 -15.02 -0.35
C ASN A 150 -11.22 -13.53 0.00
N LEU A 151 -10.21 -13.16 0.79
CA LEU A 151 -9.95 -11.75 1.13
C LEU A 151 -9.61 -10.92 -0.11
N ASP A 152 -8.85 -11.46 -1.06
CA ASP A 152 -8.55 -10.78 -2.32
C ASP A 152 -9.81 -10.59 -3.17
N GLN A 153 -10.70 -11.59 -3.28
CA GLN A 153 -11.98 -11.45 -3.98
C GLN A 153 -12.89 -10.38 -3.35
N GLN A 154 -13.01 -10.38 -2.02
CA GLN A 154 -13.78 -9.37 -1.30
C GLN A 154 -13.19 -7.96 -1.52
N ARG A 155 -11.87 -7.85 -1.47
CA ARG A 155 -11.15 -6.60 -1.72
C ARG A 155 -11.39 -6.10 -3.14
N ASP A 156 -11.30 -6.96 -4.14
CA ASP A 156 -11.51 -6.61 -5.54
C ASP A 156 -12.94 -6.12 -5.79
N ALA A 157 -13.93 -6.75 -5.15
CA ALA A 157 -15.32 -6.28 -5.19
C ALA A 157 -15.48 -4.88 -4.58
N ILE A 158 -14.82 -4.59 -3.45
CA ILE A 158 -14.83 -3.26 -2.82
C ILE A 158 -14.17 -2.22 -3.74
N ILE A 159 -13.05 -2.58 -4.38
CA ILE A 159 -12.36 -1.70 -5.33
C ILE A 159 -13.25 -1.39 -6.54
N ALA A 160 -13.92 -2.40 -7.09
CA ALA A 160 -14.85 -2.22 -8.20
C ALA A 160 -16.03 -1.31 -7.81
N LEU A 161 -16.60 -1.49 -6.61
CA LEU A 161 -17.67 -0.62 -6.10
C LEU A 161 -17.17 0.81 -5.88
N HIS A 162 -15.97 0.98 -5.33
CA HIS A 162 -15.34 2.28 -5.16
C HIS A 162 -15.20 3.01 -6.50
N GLN A 163 -14.70 2.32 -7.54
CA GLN A 163 -14.62 2.86 -8.89
C GLN A 163 -16.00 3.22 -9.47
N HIS A 164 -17.01 2.37 -9.25
CA HIS A 164 -18.37 2.66 -9.72
C HIS A 164 -18.96 3.93 -9.08
N ILE A 165 -18.78 4.09 -7.77
CA ILE A 165 -19.19 5.32 -7.05
C ILE A 165 -18.40 6.51 -7.59
N ARG A 166 -17.08 6.38 -7.73
CA ARG A 166 -16.22 7.45 -8.21
C ARG A 166 -16.61 7.95 -9.59
N ASN A 167 -16.82 7.05 -10.55
CA ASN A 167 -17.26 7.41 -11.90
C ASN A 167 -18.59 8.16 -11.89
N ARG A 168 -19.55 7.73 -11.05
CA ARG A 168 -20.84 8.41 -10.93
C ARG A 168 -20.70 9.80 -10.35
N VAL A 169 -19.86 9.97 -9.32
CA VAL A 169 -19.65 11.28 -8.71
C VAL A 169 -18.88 12.20 -9.65
N SER A 170 -17.88 11.71 -10.38
CA SER A 170 -17.16 12.52 -11.38
C SER A 170 -18.11 13.17 -12.39
N HIS A 171 -19.08 12.43 -12.91
CA HIS A 171 -20.12 13.00 -13.78
C HIS A 171 -20.99 14.04 -13.07
N THR A 172 -21.38 13.79 -11.82
CA THR A 172 -22.15 14.78 -11.04
C THR A 172 -21.34 16.06 -10.79
N VAL A 173 -20.03 15.96 -10.55
CA VAL A 173 -19.15 17.12 -10.38
C VAL A 173 -19.02 17.90 -11.69
N ASP A 174 -18.90 17.20 -12.81
CA ASP A 174 -18.86 17.84 -14.14
C ASP A 174 -20.18 18.57 -14.48
N ASP A 175 -21.33 18.04 -14.04
CA ASP A 175 -22.64 18.66 -14.25
C ASP A 175 -22.91 19.84 -13.30
N GLU A 176 -22.44 19.78 -12.04
CA GLU A 176 -22.75 20.76 -11.01
C GLU A 176 -21.77 21.95 -10.92
N PHE A 177 -20.57 21.81 -11.48
CA PHE A 177 -19.53 22.83 -11.44
C PHE A 177 -19.02 23.14 -12.85
N GLU A 178 -19.32 24.33 -13.35
CA GLU A 178 -18.88 24.78 -14.68
C GLU A 178 -17.36 25.05 -14.70
N ASP A 179 -16.86 25.73 -13.68
CA ASP A 179 -15.47 26.16 -13.57
C ASP A 179 -14.52 24.99 -13.27
N TYR A 180 -13.39 24.98 -13.98
CA TYR A 180 -12.34 23.97 -13.81
C TYR A 180 -11.79 23.93 -12.38
N GLU A 181 -11.66 25.10 -11.74
CA GLU A 181 -11.06 25.24 -10.42
C GLU A 181 -11.93 24.59 -9.34
N HIS A 182 -13.25 24.80 -9.36
CA HIS A 182 -14.18 24.15 -8.44
C HIS A 182 -14.27 22.64 -8.68
N ARG A 183 -14.30 22.20 -9.94
CA ARG A 183 -14.25 20.76 -10.26
C ARG A 183 -13.00 20.13 -9.71
N ARG A 184 -11.83 20.77 -9.89
CA ARG A 184 -10.56 20.25 -9.38
C ARG A 184 -10.55 20.14 -7.85
N VAL A 185 -11.02 21.18 -7.15
CA VAL A 185 -11.19 21.16 -5.69
C VAL A 185 -12.10 20.01 -5.26
N MET A 186 -13.21 19.81 -5.97
CA MET A 186 -14.19 18.76 -5.66
C MET A 186 -13.65 17.35 -5.93
N HIS A 187 -12.94 17.13 -7.04
CA HIS A 187 -12.27 15.87 -7.31
C HIS A 187 -11.19 15.54 -6.25
N ASP A 188 -10.38 16.52 -5.85
CA ASP A 188 -9.38 16.30 -4.80
C ASP A 188 -10.02 16.02 -3.43
N LEU A 189 -11.20 16.62 -3.16
CA LEU A 189 -12.01 16.29 -1.99
C LEU A 189 -12.54 14.84 -2.03
N LEU A 190 -12.98 14.37 -3.19
CA LEU A 190 -13.55 13.03 -3.35
C LEU A 190 -12.50 11.93 -3.34
N ASP A 191 -11.24 12.26 -3.65
CA ASP A 191 -10.11 11.32 -3.62
C ASP A 191 -9.85 10.76 -2.21
N ASP A 192 -9.99 11.59 -1.17
CA ASP A 192 -9.90 11.14 0.22
C ASP A 192 -10.76 12.04 1.14
N PRO A 193 -12.07 11.75 1.26
CA PRO A 193 -13.01 12.61 1.97
C PRO A 193 -12.71 12.81 3.46
N ARG A 194 -11.87 11.94 4.05
CA ARG A 194 -11.52 11.96 5.48
C ARG A 194 -10.14 12.55 5.75
N ARG A 195 -9.36 12.81 4.70
CA ARG A 195 -8.03 13.40 4.85
C ARG A 195 -8.13 14.91 5.04
N ARG A 196 -7.12 15.45 5.74
CA ARG A 196 -6.92 16.89 5.82
C ARG A 196 -6.60 17.42 4.43
N PHE A 197 -7.40 18.36 3.97
CA PHE A 197 -7.24 18.98 2.67
C PHE A 197 -6.02 19.89 2.64
N ASP A 198 -5.14 19.66 1.68
CA ASP A 198 -3.88 20.39 1.54
C ASP A 198 -4.10 21.59 0.62
N VAL A 199 -4.59 22.68 1.23
CA VAL A 199 -4.84 23.95 0.54
C VAL A 199 -3.57 24.49 -0.11
N ALA A 200 -2.41 24.29 0.52
CA ALA A 200 -1.14 24.82 0.02
C ALA A 200 -0.74 24.13 -1.30
N ARG A 201 -0.82 22.79 -1.33
CA ARG A 201 -0.56 22.00 -2.54
C ARG A 201 -1.47 22.43 -3.69
N LEU A 202 -2.78 22.55 -3.42
CA LEU A 202 -3.75 22.84 -4.46
C LEU A 202 -3.64 24.28 -5.00
N ARG A 203 -3.24 25.23 -4.14
CA ARG A 203 -2.96 26.61 -4.57
C ARG A 203 -1.78 26.70 -5.52
N GLU A 204 -0.71 25.97 -5.22
CA GLU A 204 0.48 25.93 -6.07
C GLU A 204 0.14 25.32 -7.44
N GLU A 205 -0.62 24.22 -7.44
CA GLU A 205 -1.05 23.52 -8.64
C GLU A 205 -1.99 24.34 -9.53
N LEU A 206 -2.98 25.01 -8.94
CA LEU A 206 -3.95 25.84 -9.66
C LEU A 206 -3.42 27.26 -9.94
N HIS A 207 -2.22 27.60 -9.46
CA HIS A 207 -1.64 28.94 -9.55
C HIS A 207 -2.56 30.04 -8.98
N LEU A 208 -3.24 29.75 -7.87
CA LEU A 208 -4.25 30.62 -7.26
C LEU A 208 -3.72 31.42 -6.06
N GLY A 209 -4.17 32.68 -5.97
CA GLY A 209 -4.02 33.52 -4.79
C GLY A 209 -4.73 32.94 -3.56
N ALA A 210 -4.34 33.36 -2.35
CA ALA A 210 -4.95 32.87 -1.11
C ALA A 210 -6.46 33.19 -1.05
N SER A 211 -6.83 34.42 -1.42
CA SER A 211 -8.22 34.88 -1.44
C SER A 211 -9.08 34.14 -2.48
N GLN A 212 -8.55 33.87 -3.66
CA GLN A 212 -9.27 33.12 -4.71
C GLN A 212 -9.55 31.69 -4.26
N MET A 213 -8.56 31.01 -3.69
CA MET A 213 -8.75 29.67 -3.15
C MET A 213 -9.77 29.65 -2.00
N GLU A 214 -9.72 30.62 -1.09
CA GLU A 214 -10.67 30.72 0.00
C GLU A 214 -12.11 30.89 -0.50
N ASN A 215 -12.32 31.72 -1.53
CA ASN A 215 -13.63 31.88 -2.17
C ASN A 215 -14.13 30.58 -2.80
N ILE A 216 -13.29 29.87 -3.57
CA ILE A 216 -13.67 28.60 -4.20
C ILE A 216 -14.03 27.56 -3.12
N LEU A 217 -13.23 27.46 -2.05
CA LEU A 217 -13.49 26.53 -0.95
C LEU A 217 -14.80 26.84 -0.23
N ASP A 218 -15.09 28.12 -0.01
CA ASP A 218 -16.32 28.57 0.62
C ASP A 218 -17.54 28.28 -0.25
N GLU A 219 -17.45 28.48 -1.56
CA GLU A 219 -18.52 28.16 -2.51
C GLU A 219 -18.78 26.65 -2.59
N VAL A 220 -17.73 25.85 -2.74
CA VAL A 220 -17.82 24.38 -2.72
C VAL A 220 -18.45 23.90 -1.40
N ARG A 221 -18.00 24.42 -0.26
CA ARG A 221 -18.57 24.11 1.06
C ARG A 221 -20.05 24.43 1.13
N ASN A 222 -20.44 25.65 0.77
CA ASN A 222 -21.83 26.10 0.89
C ASN A 222 -22.76 25.25 0.03
N ARG A 223 -22.31 24.87 -1.18
CA ARG A 223 -23.05 23.94 -2.04
C ARG A 223 -23.19 22.55 -1.40
N LEU A 224 -22.11 21.99 -0.84
CA LEU A 224 -22.16 20.69 -0.16
C LEU A 224 -23.09 20.69 1.06
N LEU A 225 -23.00 21.72 1.91
CA LEU A 225 -23.86 21.87 3.07
C LEU A 225 -25.33 22.00 2.67
N ARG A 226 -25.61 22.74 1.60
CA ARG A 226 -26.97 22.88 1.06
C ARG A 226 -27.51 21.54 0.57
N GLN A 227 -26.73 20.76 -0.17
CA GLN A 227 -27.16 19.44 -0.64
C GLN A 227 -27.43 18.46 0.50
N ILE A 228 -26.61 18.47 1.56
CA ILE A 228 -26.83 17.65 2.75
C ILE A 228 -28.14 18.07 3.45
N GLY A 229 -28.32 19.38 3.63
CA GLY A 229 -29.52 19.94 4.26
C GLY A 229 -30.81 19.69 3.48
N GLU A 230 -30.77 19.73 2.15
CA GLU A 230 -31.91 19.48 1.27
C GLU A 230 -32.29 18.00 1.19
N LYS A 231 -31.31 17.08 1.20
CA LYS A 231 -31.56 15.63 1.07
C LYS A 231 -31.93 14.94 2.38
N GLN A 232 -31.52 15.47 3.53
CA GLN A 232 -31.70 14.83 4.84
C GLN A 232 -32.22 15.83 5.88
N THR A 233 -33.53 16.08 5.87
CA THR A 233 -34.21 16.93 6.86
C THR A 233 -33.93 16.44 8.29
N GLY A 234 -33.32 17.29 9.13
CA GLY A 234 -33.12 17.02 10.56
C GLY A 234 -31.74 16.47 10.96
N GLN A 235 -30.76 16.45 10.06
CA GLN A 235 -29.42 15.93 10.39
C GLN A 235 -28.56 16.95 11.16
N ILE A 236 -28.13 16.58 12.37
CA ILE A 236 -27.20 17.37 13.19
C ILE A 236 -25.80 16.76 13.07
N ILE A 237 -24.85 17.51 12.55
CA ILE A 237 -23.43 17.11 12.54
C ILE A 237 -22.81 17.53 13.87
N ALA A 238 -22.71 16.58 14.81
CA ALA A 238 -22.04 16.77 16.09
C ALA A 238 -20.75 15.94 16.11
N ALA A 239 -19.64 16.55 16.56
CA ALA A 239 -18.38 15.84 16.70
C ALA A 239 -17.59 16.31 17.94
N PRO A 240 -16.85 15.41 18.60
CA PRO A 240 -15.85 15.75 19.61
C PRO A 240 -14.82 16.76 19.11
N LYS A 241 -14.22 17.55 20.02
CA LYS A 241 -13.21 18.58 19.67
C LYS A 241 -11.98 18.02 18.93
N ASP A 242 -11.71 16.73 19.09
CA ASP A 242 -10.57 15.98 18.54
C ASP A 242 -10.93 15.10 17.34
N ALA A 243 -12.19 15.11 16.89
CA ALA A 243 -12.62 14.28 15.76
C ALA A 243 -11.97 14.74 14.44
N ASN A 244 -11.47 13.77 13.67
CA ASN A 244 -11.06 13.98 12.28
C ASN A 244 -12.30 14.10 11.38
N LEU A 245 -13.05 15.20 11.53
CA LEU A 245 -14.10 15.54 10.61
C LEU A 245 -13.49 15.90 9.24
N PRO A 246 -14.24 15.71 8.14
CA PRO A 246 -13.86 16.25 6.85
C PRO A 246 -13.61 17.76 6.97
N TRP A 247 -12.57 18.25 6.30
CA TRP A 247 -12.14 19.66 6.39
C TRP A 247 -13.25 20.65 6.06
N TRP A 248 -14.16 20.31 5.13
CA TRP A 248 -15.27 21.15 4.71
C TRP A 248 -16.31 21.36 5.82
N VAL A 249 -16.31 20.50 6.85
CA VAL A 249 -17.11 20.68 8.08
C VAL A 249 -16.41 21.63 9.07
N ILE A 250 -15.08 21.68 9.06
CA ILE A 250 -14.27 22.28 10.14
C ILE A 250 -13.99 23.79 9.93
N LEU A 251 -14.15 24.34 8.72
CA LEU A 251 -13.66 25.68 8.37
C LEU A 251 -14.27 26.87 9.14
N ASN A 252 -15.24 26.67 10.03
CA ASN A 252 -15.87 27.79 10.74
C ASN A 252 -15.05 28.33 11.94
N LYS A 253 -13.74 28.07 12.03
CA LYS A 253 -12.90 28.54 13.16
C LYS A 253 -11.43 28.89 12.82
N ALA A 254 -11.19 29.54 11.68
CA ALA A 254 -9.85 30.10 11.38
C ALA A 254 -9.83 31.60 11.01
N SER A 255 -10.85 32.38 11.35
CA SER A 255 -10.84 33.85 11.14
C SER A 255 -11.00 34.69 12.40
N ARG A 256 -10.67 34.15 13.58
CA ARG A 256 -10.47 34.96 14.79
C ARG A 256 -9.28 34.44 15.59
N ASN A 257 -8.10 34.90 15.21
CA ASN A 257 -7.08 35.39 16.13
C ASN A 257 -5.89 35.92 15.32
N ASN A 258 -5.90 37.24 15.10
CA ASN A 258 -4.71 38.09 15.17
C ASN A 258 -5.00 39.08 16.31
N PRO A 259 -4.03 39.56 17.10
CA PRO A 259 -2.71 40.04 16.65
C PRO A 259 -1.53 39.10 16.85
#